data_AF-A0A7X0I9G0-F1
#
_entry.id   AF-A0A7X0I9G0-F1
#
_cell.length_a   1.000
_cell.length_b   1.000
_cell.length_c   1.000
_cell.angle_alpha   90.00
_cell.angle_beta   90.00
_cell.angle_gamma   90.00
#
_symmetry.space_group_name_H-M   'P 1'
#
loop_
_entity.id
_entity.type
_entity.pdbx_description
1 polymer ?
#
loop_
_entity_poly.entity_id
_entity_poly.type
_entity_poly.pdbx_seq_one_letter_code
_entity_poly.pdbx_strand_id
1 'polypeptide(L)'
;MAEPGTTSDPAPSAQAPPAPAEPSARGVLLTPHLLLTALVAAFSLAMVVLLLTGAGAWFTRVAMLLAASAGTAVVVVRIPASWRARTGLLVTAFATTAGLLPVIVGEGDAPGRVNVSYMADLVRRGPFTERLPEPLTLLGFSDVLVSDSLDKVDAVALDLTWPDEYDPFQGFDGPNAHIEIYDTPARAAERARERFAVLRKQYPESGPARQTGTGYYVFTDSELWAGGAKGHAYVEAYSFPPGNSDLALVSGTITAVLRYTDRMAAQASG
;
A
#
# COMPACT_ATOMS: atom_id res chain seq x y z
N MET A 1 4.90 48.65 -69.32
CA MET A 1 5.17 50.10 -69.11
C MET A 1 5.71 50.22 -67.69
N ALA A 2 7.03 50.15 -67.52
CA ALA A 2 8.00 51.25 -67.65
C ALA A 2 8.21 51.92 -66.27
N GLU A 3 9.37 51.66 -65.67
CA GLU A 3 9.97 52.45 -64.58
C GLU A 3 10.18 53.90 -65.04
N PRO A 4 10.22 54.88 -64.11
CA PRO A 4 11.49 55.30 -63.48
C PRO A 4 11.27 55.77 -62.03
N GLY A 5 12.24 56.11 -61.18
CA GLY A 5 13.67 56.37 -61.32
C GLY A 5 14.15 56.99 -60.00
N THR A 6 15.42 56.74 -59.74
CA THR A 6 16.29 57.11 -58.61
C THR A 6 16.52 58.62 -58.44
N THR A 7 16.78 59.09 -57.20
CA THR A 7 17.87 60.01 -56.74
C THR A 7 17.63 60.41 -55.27
N SER A 8 18.42 59.96 -54.29
CA SER A 8 19.72 60.48 -53.80
C SER A 8 19.62 61.62 -52.74
N ASP A 9 19.86 61.24 -51.46
CA ASP A 9 20.61 61.86 -50.32
C ASP A 9 20.87 63.39 -50.21
N PRO A 10 21.24 63.99 -49.03
CA PRO A 10 21.65 63.38 -47.75
C PRO A 10 21.11 64.00 -46.42
N ALA A 11 21.48 63.32 -45.33
CA ALA A 11 21.46 63.55 -43.87
C ALA A 11 21.27 64.96 -43.26
N PRO A 12 20.75 64.98 -42.01
CA PRO A 12 21.60 65.42 -40.91
C PRO A 12 21.61 64.45 -39.71
N SER A 13 22.80 64.31 -39.12
CA SER A 13 23.09 63.56 -37.89
C SER A 13 22.21 64.00 -36.72
N ALA A 14 21.50 63.05 -36.11
CA ALA A 14 20.87 63.22 -34.81
C ALA A 14 21.09 61.97 -33.95
N GLN A 15 21.94 62.15 -32.94
CA GLN A 15 22.03 61.45 -31.65
C GLN A 15 21.68 59.96 -31.58
N ALA A 16 22.71 59.16 -31.28
CA ALA A 16 22.59 57.79 -30.82
C ALA A 16 21.61 57.67 -29.63
N PRO A 17 20.59 56.79 -29.70
CA PRO A 17 19.81 56.44 -28.52
C PRO A 17 20.69 55.64 -27.55
N PRO A 18 20.56 55.86 -26.23
CA PRO A 18 21.37 55.19 -25.22
C PRO A 18 21.14 53.67 -25.26
N ALA A 19 22.24 52.93 -25.05
CA ALA A 19 22.22 51.48 -24.93
C ALA A 19 21.13 51.03 -23.92
N PRO A 20 20.28 50.04 -24.25
CA PRO A 20 19.38 49.48 -23.26
C PRO A 20 20.20 48.87 -22.12
N ALA A 21 19.93 49.36 -20.92
CA ALA A 21 20.56 48.95 -19.68
C ALA A 21 20.58 47.42 -19.54
N GLU A 22 21.74 46.91 -19.09
CA GLU A 22 21.92 45.53 -18.69
C GLU A 22 20.76 45.08 -17.78
N PRO A 23 20.22 43.87 -17.96
CA PRO A 23 19.25 43.32 -17.03
C PRO A 23 19.97 43.18 -15.69
N SER A 24 19.73 44.14 -14.79
CA SER A 24 20.14 44.04 -13.40
C SER A 24 19.65 42.69 -12.91
N ALA A 25 20.60 41.82 -12.58
CA ALA A 25 20.36 40.55 -11.92
C ALA A 25 19.62 40.86 -10.61
N ARG A 26 18.29 40.92 -10.67
CA ARG A 26 17.41 40.94 -9.52
C ARG A 26 17.59 39.57 -8.89
N GLY A 27 18.55 39.50 -7.97
CA GLY A 27 18.60 38.42 -7.00
C GLY A 27 17.18 38.29 -6.45
N VAL A 28 16.57 37.14 -6.72
CA VAL A 28 15.24 36.80 -6.21
C VAL A 28 15.42 36.68 -4.70
N LEU A 29 15.30 37.82 -4.00
CA LEU A 29 15.11 37.87 -2.57
C LEU A 29 13.78 37.17 -2.31
N LEU A 30 13.86 35.86 -2.05
CA LEU A 30 12.75 35.09 -1.53
C LEU A 30 12.23 35.86 -0.33
N THR A 31 11.03 36.44 -0.49
CA THR A 31 10.33 37.12 0.59
C THR A 31 10.30 36.17 1.79
N PRO A 32 10.51 36.64 3.03
CA PRO A 32 10.63 35.77 4.20
C PRO A 32 9.44 34.80 4.36
N HIS A 33 8.28 35.18 3.80
CA HIS A 33 7.11 34.31 3.69
C HIS A 33 7.32 33.12 2.75
N LEU A 34 7.90 33.29 1.56
CA LEU A 34 8.18 32.20 0.61
C LEU A 34 9.23 31.22 1.15
N LEU A 35 10.23 31.74 1.86
CA LEU A 35 11.25 30.93 2.53
C LEU A 35 10.61 30.05 3.63
N LEU A 36 9.70 30.63 4.42
CA LEU A 36 8.98 29.90 5.46
C LEU A 36 8.07 28.81 4.86
N THR A 37 7.35 29.09 3.78
CA THR A 37 6.50 28.09 3.12
C THR A 37 7.33 26.95 2.54
N ALA A 38 8.48 27.27 1.91
CA ALA A 38 9.39 26.27 1.38
C ALA A 38 9.98 25.39 2.49
N LEU A 39 10.36 25.98 3.63
CA LEU A 39 10.85 25.24 4.79
C LEU A 39 9.79 24.30 5.38
N VAL A 40 8.55 24.74 5.52
CA VAL A 40 7.49 23.87 6.05
C VAL A 40 7.12 22.76 5.05
N ALA A 41 7.11 23.05 3.74
CA ALA A 41 6.90 22.04 2.71
C ALA A 41 8.02 20.99 2.70
N ALA A 42 9.29 21.44 2.78
CA ALA A 42 10.44 20.55 2.87
C ALA A 42 10.42 19.70 4.14
N PHE A 43 10.06 20.30 5.29
CA PHE A 43 9.92 19.58 6.56
C PHE A 43 8.79 18.53 6.50
N SER A 44 7.64 18.89 5.90
CA SER A 44 6.51 17.98 5.73
C SER A 44 6.87 16.82 4.81
N LEU A 45 7.58 17.08 3.71
CA LEU A 45 8.07 16.05 2.80
C LEU A 45 9.09 15.13 3.49
N ALA A 46 10.03 15.69 4.25
CA ALA A 46 11.00 14.93 5.02
C ALA A 46 10.32 14.03 6.07
N MET A 47 9.26 14.52 6.73
CA MET A 47 8.46 13.73 7.67
C MET A 47 7.73 12.57 6.98
N VAL A 48 7.15 12.80 5.79
CA VAL A 48 6.51 11.73 5.00
C VAL A 48 7.53 10.67 4.58
N VAL A 49 8.72 11.08 4.13
CA VAL A 49 9.80 10.16 3.77
C VAL A 49 10.25 9.36 5.00
N LEU A 50 10.39 9.98 6.17
CA LEU A 50 10.72 9.29 7.43
C LEU A 50 9.64 8.30 7.88
N LEU A 51 8.36 8.63 7.67
CA LEU A 51 7.25 7.70 7.94
C LEU A 51 7.28 6.49 7.00
N LEU A 52 7.66 6.69 5.73
CA LEU A 52 7.75 5.62 4.73
C LEU A 52 8.98 4.71 4.91
N THR A 53 10.08 5.22 5.47
CA THR A 53 11.30 4.41 5.69
C THR A 53 11.25 3.53 6.93
N GLY A 54 10.19 3.61 7.74
CA GLY A 54 9.87 2.63 8.79
C GLY A 54 10.85 2.61 9.99
N ALA A 55 11.82 3.51 10.07
CA ALA A 55 12.79 3.55 11.16
C ALA A 55 12.22 4.31 12.38
N GLY A 56 11.72 3.57 13.38
CA GLY A 56 11.32 4.15 14.68
C GLY A 56 10.22 3.38 15.39
N ALA A 57 10.18 3.52 16.72
CA ALA A 57 9.12 2.99 17.56
C ALA A 57 7.76 3.61 17.19
N TRP A 58 6.65 2.92 17.47
CA TRP A 58 5.32 3.39 17.09
C TRP A 58 4.99 4.79 17.63
N PHE A 59 5.44 5.12 18.85
CA PHE A 59 5.27 6.44 19.46
C PHE A 59 5.93 7.56 18.65
N THR A 60 7.11 7.32 18.06
CA THR A 60 7.78 8.34 17.24
C THR A 60 7.03 8.57 15.94
N ARG A 61 6.41 7.53 15.36
CA ARG A 61 5.58 7.66 14.16
C ARG A 61 4.31 8.50 14.42
N VAL A 62 3.63 8.25 15.55
CA VAL A 62 2.45 9.03 15.95
C VAL A 62 2.82 10.50 16.22
N ALA A 63 3.92 10.75 16.95
CA ALA A 63 4.41 12.10 17.21
C ALA A 63 4.80 12.84 15.91
N MET A 64 5.44 12.17 14.96
CA MET A 64 5.78 12.73 13.65
C MET A 64 4.52 13.05 12.82
N LEU A 65 3.49 12.20 12.88
CA LEU A 65 2.20 12.45 12.22
C LEU A 65 1.55 13.71 12.77
N LEU A 66 1.47 13.82 14.10
CA LEU A 66 0.89 15.00 14.76
C LEU A 66 1.66 16.27 14.42
N ALA A 67 3.00 16.20 14.41
CA ALA A 67 3.84 17.33 14.01
C ALA A 67 3.64 17.74 12.54
N ALA A 68 3.51 16.78 11.63
CA ALA A 68 3.24 17.03 10.21
C ALA A 68 1.84 17.65 10.00
N SER A 69 0.82 17.14 10.70
CA SER A 69 -0.54 17.70 10.67
C SER A 69 -0.59 19.13 11.21
N ALA A 70 0.09 19.39 12.33
CA ALA A 70 0.18 20.73 12.91
C ALA A 70 0.92 21.71 11.98
N GLY A 71 2.04 21.28 11.39
CA GLY A 71 2.78 22.08 10.41
C GLY A 71 1.93 22.46 9.19
N THR A 72 1.15 21.51 8.68
CA THR A 72 0.23 21.74 7.56
C THR A 72 -0.85 22.76 7.92
N ALA A 73 -1.46 22.65 9.11
CA ALA A 73 -2.47 23.59 9.58
C ALA A 73 -1.92 25.03 9.68
N VAL A 74 -0.70 25.20 10.18
CA VAL A 74 -0.03 26.51 10.27
C VAL A 74 0.18 27.11 8.87
N VAL A 75 0.58 26.31 7.87
CA VAL A 75 0.73 26.77 6.48
C VAL A 75 -0.60 27.23 5.91
N VAL A 76 -1.67 26.45 6.08
CA VAL A 76 -3.00 26.78 5.55
C VAL A 76 -3.53 28.09 6.12
N VAL A 77 -3.36 28.32 7.43
CA VAL A 77 -3.78 29.57 8.09
C VAL A 77 -3.01 30.79 7.56
N ARG A 78 -1.74 30.61 7.18
CA ARG A 78 -0.87 31.68 6.67
C ARG A 78 -1.03 31.96 5.17
N ILE A 79 -1.72 31.12 4.40
CA ILE A 79 -2.05 31.39 3.00
C ILE A 79 -3.09 32.52 2.93
N PRO A 80 -2.84 33.62 2.18
CA PRO A 80 -3.80 34.71 1.99
C PRO A 80 -5.13 34.21 1.43
N ALA A 81 -6.25 34.77 1.89
CA ALA A 81 -7.59 34.32 1.50
C ALA A 81 -7.82 34.34 -0.02
N SER A 82 -7.18 35.28 -0.74
CA SER A 82 -7.22 35.38 -2.20
C SER A 82 -6.59 34.19 -2.94
N TRP A 83 -5.72 33.41 -2.29
CA TRP A 83 -5.06 32.24 -2.86
C TRP A 83 -5.76 30.92 -2.51
N ARG A 84 -6.60 30.91 -1.47
CA ARG A 84 -7.31 29.70 -0.99
C ARG A 84 -8.29 29.13 -2.03
N ALA A 85 -8.86 29.97 -2.89
CA ALA A 85 -9.76 29.54 -3.96
C ALA A 85 -9.03 28.74 -5.06
N ARG A 86 -7.73 28.99 -5.29
CA ARG A 86 -6.92 28.23 -6.27
C ARG A 86 -6.29 26.96 -5.69
N THR A 87 -6.07 26.92 -4.38
CA THR A 87 -5.52 25.74 -3.69
C THR A 87 -6.59 24.78 -3.17
N GLY A 88 -7.88 25.03 -3.43
CA GLY A 88 -8.97 24.12 -3.01
C GLY A 88 -8.76 22.67 -3.43
N LEU A 89 -8.12 22.45 -4.58
CA LEU A 89 -7.76 21.13 -5.11
C LEU A 89 -6.56 20.48 -4.38
N LEU A 90 -5.62 21.29 -3.89
CA LEU A 90 -4.48 20.83 -3.09
C LEU A 90 -4.87 20.55 -1.64
N VAL A 91 -5.79 21.35 -1.07
CA VAL A 91 -6.34 21.14 0.27
C VAL A 91 -7.25 19.92 0.30
N THR A 92 -8.07 19.68 -0.74
CA THR A 92 -8.79 18.41 -0.87
C THR A 92 -7.82 17.26 -1.09
N ALA A 93 -6.84 17.35 -1.98
CA ALA A 93 -5.83 16.29 -2.14
C ALA A 93 -5.10 15.96 -0.82
N PHE A 94 -4.74 16.96 -0.01
CA PHE A 94 -4.14 16.75 1.31
C PHE A 94 -5.12 16.16 2.33
N ALA A 95 -6.39 16.58 2.30
CA ALA A 95 -7.45 16.00 3.14
C ALA A 95 -7.80 14.56 2.70
N THR A 96 -7.66 14.22 1.42
CA THR A 96 -7.79 12.85 0.92
C THR A 96 -6.59 12.01 1.34
N THR A 97 -5.37 12.54 1.32
CA THR A 97 -4.17 11.85 1.84
C THR A 97 -4.19 11.72 3.36
N ALA A 98 -4.73 12.71 4.09
CA ALA A 98 -4.97 12.66 5.53
C ALA A 98 -6.17 11.76 5.90
N GLY A 99 -7.15 11.61 5.01
CA GLY A 99 -8.24 10.64 5.11
C GLY A 99 -7.82 9.21 4.72
N LEU A 100 -6.68 9.04 4.05
CA LEU A 100 -6.03 7.75 3.78
C LEU A 100 -5.00 7.37 4.86
N LEU A 101 -4.60 8.32 5.72
CA LEU A 101 -3.71 8.04 6.84
C LEU A 101 -4.29 7.10 7.92
N PRO A 102 -5.61 6.94 8.15
CA PRO A 102 -6.15 5.88 9.02
C PRO A 102 -5.95 4.47 8.44
N VAL A 103 -5.57 4.34 7.17
CA VAL A 103 -5.24 3.04 6.55
C VAL A 103 -3.75 2.68 6.72
N ILE A 104 -2.89 3.66 7.04
CA ILE A 104 -1.44 3.47 7.28
C ILE A 104 -1.11 3.54 8.79
N VAL A 105 -1.91 4.28 9.55
CA VAL A 105 -1.92 4.26 11.02
C VAL A 105 -3.09 3.39 11.42
N GLY A 106 -2.85 2.07 11.42
CA GLY A 106 -3.79 1.11 11.98
C GLY A 106 -4.27 1.59 13.34
N GLU A 107 -5.58 1.51 13.51
CA GLU A 107 -6.34 1.67 14.73
C GLU A 107 -5.49 1.27 15.95
N GLY A 108 -4.98 2.30 16.62
CA GLY A 108 -4.17 2.16 17.81
C GLY A 108 -5.06 1.86 18.99
N ASP A 109 -5.51 0.61 19.09
CA ASP A 109 -5.53 -0.02 20.41
C ASP A 109 -4.09 -0.41 20.70
N ALA A 110 -3.55 0.02 21.84
CA ALA A 110 -2.32 -0.59 22.34
C ALA A 110 -2.61 -2.10 22.42
N PRO A 111 -1.95 -2.96 21.63
CA PRO A 111 -2.39 -4.34 21.55
C PRO A 111 -2.19 -4.93 22.94
N GLY A 112 -3.30 -5.34 23.56
CA GLY A 112 -3.25 -6.39 24.56
C GLY A 112 -2.35 -7.48 24.00
N ARG A 113 -1.40 -7.95 24.81
CA ARG A 113 -0.43 -8.93 24.33
C ARG A 113 -1.19 -10.17 23.86
N VAL A 114 -1.24 -10.39 22.54
CA VAL A 114 -1.94 -11.54 21.94
C VAL A 114 -1.32 -12.81 22.52
N ASN A 115 -2.14 -13.65 23.14
CA ASN A 115 -1.74 -15.00 23.49
C ASN A 115 -1.76 -15.85 22.22
N VAL A 116 -0.62 -15.97 21.55
CA VAL A 116 -0.50 -16.62 20.24
C VAL A 116 -0.88 -18.09 20.27
N SER A 117 -0.54 -18.82 21.35
CA SER A 117 -0.95 -20.22 21.50
C SER A 117 -2.46 -20.34 21.63
N TYR A 118 -3.10 -19.43 22.38
CA TYR A 118 -4.56 -19.40 22.49
C TYR A 118 -5.21 -18.96 21.16
N MET A 119 -4.61 -18.02 20.42
CA MET A 119 -5.04 -17.66 19.07
C MET A 119 -4.99 -18.88 18.13
N ALA A 120 -3.94 -19.71 18.21
CA ALA A 120 -3.83 -20.92 17.41
C ALA A 120 -4.94 -21.93 17.74
N ASP A 121 -5.22 -22.16 19.03
CA ASP A 121 -6.35 -22.99 19.45
C ASP A 121 -7.69 -22.45 18.94
N LEU A 122 -7.88 -21.12 18.98
CA LEU A 122 -9.07 -20.46 18.45
C LEU A 122 -9.20 -20.60 16.93
N VAL A 123 -8.11 -20.48 16.17
CA VAL A 123 -8.13 -20.68 14.71
C VAL A 123 -8.49 -22.13 14.36
N ARG A 124 -7.98 -23.11 15.12
CA ARG A 124 -8.18 -24.52 14.84
C ARG A 124 -9.58 -25.02 15.24
N ARG A 125 -10.14 -24.50 16.33
CA ARG A 125 -11.38 -25.01 16.94
C ARG A 125 -12.55 -24.04 16.91
N GLY A 126 -12.27 -22.76 16.69
CA GLY A 126 -13.28 -21.72 16.64
C GLY A 126 -14.10 -21.79 15.35
N PRO A 127 -15.36 -21.32 15.36
CA PRO A 127 -16.19 -21.33 14.18
C PRO A 127 -15.64 -20.33 13.14
N PHE A 128 -15.38 -20.81 11.93
CA PHE A 128 -15.13 -19.93 10.80
C PHE A 128 -16.41 -19.19 10.45
N THR A 129 -16.40 -17.87 10.61
CA THR A 129 -17.62 -17.03 10.48
C THR A 129 -17.48 -15.95 9.41
N GLU A 130 -16.39 -15.96 8.65
CA GLU A 130 -16.23 -15.08 7.48
C GLU A 130 -16.94 -15.68 6.27
N ARG A 131 -17.44 -14.82 5.38
CA ARG A 131 -18.03 -15.27 4.12
C ARG A 131 -16.92 -15.61 3.13
N LEU A 132 -16.83 -16.87 2.72
CA LEU A 132 -16.02 -17.29 1.59
C LEU A 132 -16.66 -16.84 0.26
N PRO A 133 -15.86 -16.59 -0.79
CA PRO A 133 -16.39 -16.32 -2.11
C PRO A 133 -17.14 -17.56 -2.63
N GLU A 134 -18.31 -17.36 -3.20
CA GLU A 134 -19.04 -18.44 -3.87
C GLU A 134 -18.18 -19.04 -4.99
N PRO A 135 -18.19 -20.37 -5.19
CA PRO A 135 -19.04 -21.37 -4.54
C PRO A 135 -18.40 -22.06 -3.32
N LEU A 136 -17.33 -21.50 -2.75
CA LEU A 136 -16.55 -22.16 -1.71
C LEU A 136 -17.31 -22.28 -0.39
N THR A 137 -17.17 -23.47 0.21
CA THR A 137 -17.63 -23.77 1.55
C THR A 137 -16.47 -24.37 2.35
N LEU A 138 -16.36 -23.99 3.62
CA LEU A 138 -15.41 -24.59 4.54
C LEU A 138 -16.05 -25.80 5.24
N LEU A 139 -15.40 -26.96 5.16
CA LEU A 139 -15.79 -28.17 5.89
C LEU A 139 -15.12 -28.26 7.26
N GLY A 140 -13.90 -27.75 7.37
CA GLY A 140 -13.13 -27.81 8.61
C GLY A 140 -11.70 -27.35 8.41
N PHE A 141 -10.88 -27.67 9.41
CA PHE A 141 -9.44 -27.46 9.38
C PHE A 141 -8.73 -28.80 9.56
N SER A 142 -7.69 -29.01 8.77
CA SER A 142 -6.82 -30.19 8.84
C SER A 142 -5.38 -29.81 9.11
N ASP A 143 -4.58 -30.78 9.55
CA ASP A 143 -3.15 -30.56 9.75
C ASP A 143 -2.44 -30.42 8.39
N VAL A 144 -1.59 -29.38 8.26
CA VAL A 144 -0.76 -29.23 7.06
C VAL A 144 0.63 -29.77 7.31
N LEU A 145 1.11 -30.59 6.37
CA LEU A 145 2.52 -30.89 6.21
C LEU A 145 3.25 -29.69 5.55
N VAL A 146 3.26 -28.53 6.21
CA VAL A 146 4.14 -27.42 5.77
C VAL A 146 5.56 -27.78 6.20
N SER A 147 6.47 -27.93 5.23
CA SER A 147 7.89 -28.22 5.50
C SER A 147 8.48 -27.20 6.48
N ASP A 148 8.99 -27.70 7.60
CA ASP A 148 9.89 -27.11 8.61
C ASP A 148 10.34 -25.64 8.41
N SER A 149 9.42 -24.67 8.52
CA SER A 149 9.83 -23.37 9.05
C SER A 149 9.81 -23.51 10.58
N LEU A 150 11.00 -23.44 11.19
CA LEU A 150 11.21 -23.71 12.62
C LEU A 150 10.58 -22.65 13.54
N ASP A 151 10.02 -21.57 12.97
CA ASP A 151 9.60 -20.37 13.69
C ASP A 151 8.06 -20.19 13.74
N LYS A 152 7.26 -21.16 13.26
CA LYS A 152 5.79 -21.12 13.33
C LYS A 152 5.26 -21.77 14.61
N VAL A 153 4.20 -21.20 15.17
CA VAL A 153 3.50 -21.72 16.36
C VAL A 153 2.50 -22.82 15.98
N ASP A 154 1.75 -22.64 14.89
CA ASP A 154 0.82 -23.63 14.35
C ASP A 154 0.61 -23.43 12.84
N ALA A 155 0.12 -24.45 12.15
CA ALA A 155 -0.32 -24.35 10.77
C ALA A 155 -1.51 -25.28 10.51
N VAL A 156 -2.53 -24.77 9.82
CA VAL A 156 -3.75 -25.51 9.49
C VAL A 156 -4.17 -25.27 8.03
N ALA A 157 -4.66 -26.32 7.38
CA ALA A 157 -5.26 -26.25 6.06
C ALA A 157 -6.74 -26.00 6.23
N LEU A 158 -7.32 -25.30 5.27
CA LEU A 158 -8.75 -25.16 5.14
C LEU A 158 -9.23 -26.29 4.24
N ASP A 159 -10.11 -27.13 4.79
CA ASP A 159 -10.78 -28.17 4.02
C ASP A 159 -11.90 -27.50 3.21
N LEU A 160 -11.55 -26.99 2.03
CA LEU A 160 -12.47 -26.28 1.14
C LEU A 160 -13.18 -27.25 0.21
N THR A 161 -14.45 -26.96 -0.08
CA THR A 161 -15.26 -27.69 -1.05
C THR A 161 -16.10 -26.73 -1.89
N TRP A 162 -16.55 -27.19 -3.05
CA TRP A 162 -17.56 -26.54 -3.88
C TRP A 162 -18.55 -27.60 -4.40
N PRO A 163 -19.75 -27.21 -4.85
CA PRO A 163 -20.69 -28.14 -5.47
C PRO A 163 -20.14 -28.71 -6.78
N ASP A 164 -20.51 -29.96 -7.12
CA ASP A 164 -20.05 -30.67 -8.33
C ASP A 164 -20.30 -29.92 -9.65
N GLU A 165 -21.35 -29.09 -9.72
CA GLU A 165 -21.64 -28.26 -10.89
C GLU A 165 -20.59 -27.15 -11.13
N TYR A 166 -19.81 -26.84 -10.10
CA TYR A 166 -18.66 -25.97 -10.10
C TYR A 166 -17.35 -26.76 -9.97
N ASP A 167 -17.34 -28.07 -10.25
CA ASP A 167 -16.10 -28.83 -10.46
C ASP A 167 -15.73 -28.80 -11.94
N PRO A 168 -14.96 -27.79 -12.40
CA PRO A 168 -14.54 -27.71 -13.79
C PRO A 168 -13.55 -28.82 -14.18
N PHE A 169 -13.01 -29.58 -13.22
CA PHE A 169 -11.95 -30.54 -13.49
C PHE A 169 -12.04 -31.79 -12.61
N GLN A 170 -12.81 -32.79 -13.07
CA GLN A 170 -12.82 -34.13 -12.47
C GLN A 170 -11.37 -34.64 -12.28
N GLY A 171 -10.91 -34.66 -11.02
CA GLY A 171 -9.60 -35.21 -10.64
C GLY A 171 -8.48 -34.20 -10.41
N PHE A 172 -8.76 -32.91 -10.26
CA PHE A 172 -7.75 -31.93 -9.81
C PHE A 172 -8.00 -31.44 -8.39
N ASP A 173 -6.91 -31.13 -7.69
CA ASP A 173 -6.96 -30.54 -6.37
C ASP A 173 -7.53 -29.13 -6.50
N GLY A 174 -8.78 -28.97 -6.07
CA GLY A 174 -9.45 -27.68 -6.01
C GLY A 174 -8.69 -26.66 -5.15
N PRO A 175 -9.27 -25.47 -4.97
CA PRO A 175 -8.64 -24.36 -4.30
C PRO A 175 -8.31 -24.78 -2.89
N ASN A 176 -7.03 -24.64 -2.56
CA ASN A 176 -6.50 -25.00 -1.28
C ASN A 176 -6.03 -23.72 -0.61
N ALA A 177 -6.26 -23.63 0.69
CA ALA A 177 -5.79 -22.53 1.49
C ALA A 177 -5.26 -23.04 2.81
N HIS A 178 -4.27 -22.34 3.36
CA HIS A 178 -3.75 -22.65 4.68
C HIS A 178 -3.43 -21.38 5.45
N ILE A 179 -3.39 -21.53 6.78
CA ILE A 179 -3.00 -20.51 7.74
C ILE A 179 -1.73 -20.99 8.42
N GLU A 180 -0.73 -20.13 8.52
CA GLU A 180 0.42 -20.29 9.41
C GLU A 180 0.36 -19.20 10.49
N ILE A 181 0.55 -19.58 11.75
CA ILE A 181 0.51 -18.67 12.90
C ILE A 181 1.93 -18.51 13.45
N TYR A 182 2.32 -17.27 13.71
CA TYR A 182 3.66 -16.89 14.15
C TYR A 182 3.65 -16.20 15.51
N ASP A 183 4.77 -16.33 16.22
CA ASP A 183 5.00 -15.73 17.53
C ASP A 183 4.85 -14.19 17.54
N THR A 184 5.14 -13.55 16.41
CA THR A 184 5.16 -12.11 16.22
C THR A 184 4.62 -11.72 14.85
N PRO A 185 4.02 -10.51 14.72
CA PRO A 185 3.55 -10.05 13.43
C PRO A 185 4.66 -9.83 12.40
N ALA A 186 5.85 -9.50 12.87
CA ALA A 186 7.02 -9.30 12.01
C ALA A 186 7.41 -10.59 11.28
N ARG A 187 7.32 -11.75 11.97
CA ARG A 187 7.62 -13.07 11.39
C ARG A 187 6.59 -13.50 10.36
N ALA A 188 5.29 -13.29 10.62
CA ALA A 188 4.26 -13.53 9.61
C ALA A 188 4.47 -12.66 8.35
N ALA A 189 4.82 -11.38 8.53
CA ALA A 189 5.12 -10.49 7.42
C ALA A 189 6.42 -10.87 6.67
N GLU A 190 7.43 -11.36 7.40
CA GLU A 190 8.66 -11.91 6.81
C GLU A 190 8.37 -13.14 5.97
N ARG A 191 7.60 -14.08 6.50
CA ARG A 191 7.15 -15.28 5.78
C ARG A 191 6.47 -14.92 4.46
N ALA A 192 5.54 -13.96 4.46
CA ALA A 192 4.88 -13.52 3.24
C ALA A 192 5.87 -12.98 2.19
N ARG A 193 6.90 -12.22 2.62
CA ARG A 193 7.95 -11.71 1.72
C ARG A 193 8.83 -12.82 1.18
N GLU A 194 9.25 -13.76 2.02
CA GLU A 194 10.07 -14.90 1.63
C GLU A 194 9.34 -15.79 0.63
N ARG A 195 8.08 -16.13 0.93
CA ARG A 195 7.28 -16.98 0.06
C ARG A 195 7.03 -16.32 -1.29
N PHE A 196 6.73 -15.03 -1.29
CA PHE A 196 6.65 -14.24 -2.51
C PHE A 196 7.97 -14.26 -3.32
N ALA A 197 9.11 -14.09 -2.66
CA ALA A 197 10.41 -14.14 -3.31
C ALA A 197 10.72 -15.52 -3.91
N VAL A 198 10.34 -16.60 -3.22
CA VAL A 198 10.45 -17.99 -3.71
C VAL A 198 9.59 -18.18 -4.96
N LEU A 199 8.31 -17.80 -4.91
CA LEU A 199 7.40 -17.93 -6.05
C LEU A 199 7.87 -17.11 -7.25
N ARG A 200 8.38 -15.89 -7.02
CA ARG A 200 8.95 -15.05 -8.09
C ARG A 200 10.19 -15.69 -8.74
N LYS A 201 11.01 -16.40 -7.96
CA LYS A 201 12.18 -17.12 -8.48
C LYS A 201 11.77 -18.39 -9.24
N GLN A 202 10.73 -19.07 -8.77
CA GLN A 202 10.20 -20.30 -9.38
C GLN A 202 9.47 -20.01 -10.70
N TYR A 203 8.76 -18.88 -10.79
CA TYR A 203 7.93 -18.49 -11.93
C TYR A 203 8.35 -17.12 -12.48
N PRO A 204 9.54 -17.00 -13.11
CA PRO A 204 10.10 -15.71 -13.52
C PRO A 204 9.37 -15.04 -14.69
N GLU A 205 8.67 -15.80 -15.55
CA GLU A 205 8.07 -15.29 -16.79
C GLU A 205 6.57 -14.97 -16.69
N SER A 206 5.93 -15.28 -15.56
CA SER A 206 4.48 -15.50 -15.50
C SER A 206 3.60 -14.27 -15.21
N GLY A 207 4.12 -13.03 -15.27
CA GLY A 207 3.30 -11.82 -15.14
C GLY A 207 2.79 -11.52 -13.71
N PRO A 208 2.14 -10.36 -13.47
CA PRO A 208 2.51 -9.42 -12.43
C PRO A 208 2.43 -9.96 -11.01
N ALA A 209 3.58 -9.92 -10.36
CA ALA A 209 3.79 -10.04 -8.93
C ALA A 209 3.18 -8.82 -8.21
N ARG A 210 1.84 -8.72 -8.14
CA ARG A 210 1.16 -7.56 -7.57
C ARG A 210 1.17 -7.67 -6.05
N GLN A 211 2.16 -7.05 -5.42
CA GLN A 211 2.15 -6.84 -3.99
C GLN A 211 1.09 -5.77 -3.66
N THR A 212 -0.01 -6.22 -3.07
CA THR A 212 -0.97 -5.37 -2.37
C THR A 212 -0.47 -5.14 -0.94
N GLY A 213 -0.92 -4.10 -0.26
CA GLY A 213 -0.43 -3.75 1.08
C GLY A 213 -0.50 -4.87 2.12
N THR A 214 -1.34 -5.90 1.89
CA THR A 214 -1.55 -7.04 2.80
C THR A 214 -1.25 -8.40 2.16
N GLY A 215 -0.79 -8.45 0.90
CA GLY A 215 -0.58 -9.73 0.21
C GLY A 215 -0.01 -9.63 -1.21
N TYR A 216 0.14 -10.76 -1.88
CA TYR A 216 0.66 -10.89 -3.23
C TYR A 216 -0.21 -11.82 -4.09
N TYR A 217 -0.01 -11.72 -5.41
CA TYR A 217 -0.56 -12.63 -6.41
C TYR A 217 0.54 -13.03 -7.37
N VAL A 218 0.60 -14.31 -7.73
CA VAL A 218 1.47 -14.87 -8.77
C VAL A 218 0.61 -15.71 -9.68
N PHE A 219 0.46 -15.27 -10.93
CA PHE A 219 -0.16 -16.05 -11.99
C PHE A 219 0.91 -16.96 -12.57
N THR A 220 0.60 -18.23 -12.81
CA THR A 220 1.45 -19.15 -13.57
C THR A 220 0.64 -19.78 -14.70
N ASP A 221 1.29 -20.50 -15.61
CA ASP A 221 0.60 -21.20 -16.71
C ASP A 221 -0.27 -22.36 -16.21
N SER A 222 -0.07 -22.79 -14.96
CA SER A 222 -0.75 -23.94 -14.36
C SER A 222 -1.52 -23.63 -13.07
N GLU A 223 -1.20 -22.54 -12.36
CA GLU A 223 -1.71 -22.26 -11.02
C GLU A 223 -1.84 -20.76 -10.79
N LEU A 224 -2.82 -20.37 -9.99
CA LEU A 224 -2.85 -19.05 -9.39
C LEU A 224 -2.48 -19.17 -7.91
N TRP A 225 -1.46 -18.43 -7.49
CA TRP A 225 -1.07 -18.32 -6.09
C TRP A 225 -1.41 -16.94 -5.54
N ALA A 226 -1.95 -16.88 -4.33
CA ALA A 226 -2.01 -15.66 -3.54
C ALA A 226 -1.61 -15.94 -2.10
N GLY A 227 -1.01 -14.95 -1.47
CA GLY A 227 -0.70 -15.04 -0.05
C GLY A 227 -0.70 -13.67 0.59
N GLY A 228 -0.76 -13.64 1.91
CA GLY A 228 -0.82 -12.39 2.67
C GLY A 228 -0.55 -12.61 4.13
N ALA A 229 -0.21 -11.54 4.83
CA ALA A 229 0.00 -11.58 6.27
C ALA A 229 -0.67 -10.40 6.95
N LYS A 230 -1.28 -10.66 8.10
CA LYS A 230 -1.85 -9.65 8.98
C LYS A 230 -1.79 -10.11 10.43
N GLY A 231 -1.36 -9.22 11.32
CA GLY A 231 -1.09 -9.59 12.71
C GLY A 231 -0.13 -10.77 12.77
N HIS A 232 -0.45 -11.76 13.58
CA HIS A 232 0.34 -12.98 13.79
C HIS A 232 0.11 -14.07 12.72
N ALA A 233 -0.74 -13.83 11.72
CA ALA A 233 -1.09 -14.84 10.74
C ALA A 233 -0.51 -14.55 9.35
N TYR A 234 -0.03 -15.61 8.71
CA TYR A 234 0.22 -15.70 7.29
C TYR A 234 -0.82 -16.64 6.67
N VAL A 235 -1.31 -16.31 5.48
CA VAL A 235 -2.30 -17.09 4.75
C VAL A 235 -1.82 -17.25 3.32
N GLU A 236 -1.91 -18.45 2.78
CA GLU A 236 -1.72 -18.73 1.36
C GLU A 236 -2.96 -19.44 0.84
N ALA A 237 -3.30 -19.15 -0.42
CA ALA A 237 -4.33 -19.86 -1.17
C ALA A 237 -3.84 -20.02 -2.59
N TYR A 238 -4.18 -21.15 -3.21
CA TYR A 238 -3.91 -21.38 -4.61
C TYR A 238 -5.07 -22.09 -5.28
N SER A 239 -5.16 -21.95 -6.60
CA SER A 239 -6.11 -22.70 -7.44
C SER A 239 -5.38 -23.30 -8.64
N PHE A 240 -5.78 -24.50 -9.02
CA PHE A 240 -5.36 -25.19 -10.23
C PHE A 240 -6.60 -25.67 -10.99
N PRO A 241 -6.61 -25.64 -12.33
CA PRO A 241 -5.73 -24.89 -13.24
C PRO A 241 -6.03 -23.38 -13.16
N PRO A 242 -5.28 -22.50 -13.86
CA PRO A 242 -5.41 -21.06 -13.68
C PRO A 242 -6.49 -20.49 -14.61
N GLY A 243 -7.53 -19.88 -14.04
CA GLY A 243 -8.49 -19.03 -14.74
C GLY A 243 -8.54 -17.61 -14.17
N ASN A 244 -8.83 -16.61 -15.02
CA ASN A 244 -9.08 -15.23 -14.55
C ASN A 244 -10.29 -15.15 -13.60
N SER A 245 -11.23 -16.10 -13.67
CA SER A 245 -12.33 -16.29 -12.72
C SER A 245 -11.85 -16.59 -11.30
N ASP A 246 -10.69 -17.24 -11.18
CA ASP A 246 -10.23 -17.80 -9.91
C ASP A 246 -9.51 -16.74 -9.09
N LEU A 247 -9.13 -15.61 -9.70
CA LEU A 247 -8.58 -14.48 -8.97
C LEU A 247 -9.53 -13.98 -7.88
N ALA A 248 -10.82 -13.84 -8.18
CA ALA A 248 -11.80 -13.42 -7.20
C ALA A 248 -11.97 -14.46 -6.08
N LEU A 249 -11.88 -15.75 -6.43
CA LEU A 249 -12.00 -16.87 -5.52
C LEU A 249 -10.80 -16.95 -4.57
N VAL A 250 -9.58 -16.90 -5.11
CA VAL A 250 -8.34 -16.94 -4.33
C VAL A 250 -8.17 -15.67 -3.49
N SER A 251 -8.35 -14.48 -4.07
CA SER A 251 -8.25 -13.20 -3.33
C SER A 251 -9.34 -13.05 -2.26
N GLY A 252 -10.57 -13.48 -2.56
CA GLY A 252 -11.69 -13.49 -1.62
C GLY A 252 -11.43 -14.43 -0.44
N THR A 253 -10.85 -15.60 -0.71
CA THR A 253 -10.44 -16.56 0.33
C THR A 253 -9.38 -15.96 1.24
N ILE A 254 -8.28 -15.40 0.70
CA ILE A 254 -7.25 -14.73 1.51
C ILE A 254 -7.86 -13.63 2.38
N THR A 255 -8.73 -12.80 1.80
CA THR A 255 -9.36 -11.70 2.53
C THR A 255 -10.24 -12.19 3.67
N ALA A 256 -11.07 -13.20 3.41
CA ALA A 256 -11.92 -13.82 4.43
C ALA A 256 -11.06 -14.42 5.54
N VAL A 257 -10.05 -15.21 5.19
CA VAL A 257 -9.22 -15.89 6.19
C VAL A 257 -8.41 -14.90 7.04
N LEU A 258 -7.85 -13.84 6.46
CA LEU A 258 -7.15 -12.81 7.22
C LEU A 258 -8.07 -12.09 8.22
N ARG A 259 -9.33 -11.80 7.84
CA ARG A 259 -10.32 -11.23 8.76
C ARG A 259 -10.70 -12.19 9.89
N TYR A 260 -10.81 -13.48 9.58
CA TYR A 260 -11.04 -14.51 10.57
C TYR A 260 -9.89 -14.54 11.59
N THR A 261 -8.64 -14.58 11.12
CA THR A 261 -7.47 -14.61 12.00
C THR A 261 -7.33 -13.33 12.83
N ASP A 262 -7.68 -12.16 12.30
CA ASP A 262 -7.72 -10.92 13.08
C ASP A 262 -8.72 -10.99 14.23
N ARG A 263 -9.92 -11.54 14.00
CA ARG A 263 -10.91 -11.70 15.06
C ARG A 263 -10.46 -12.69 16.12
N MET A 264 -9.80 -13.78 15.72
CA MET A 264 -9.21 -14.73 16.68
C MET A 264 -8.09 -14.06 17.49
N ALA A 265 -7.26 -13.22 16.86
CA ALA A 265 -6.23 -12.44 17.54
C ALA A 265 -6.84 -11.44 18.54
N ALA A 266 -7.94 -10.77 18.18
CA ALA A 266 -8.67 -9.86 19.07
C ALA A 266 -9.25 -10.60 20.28
N GLN A 267 -9.82 -11.80 20.08
CA GLN A 267 -10.30 -12.64 21.19
C GLN A 267 -9.17 -13.18 22.07
N ALA A 268 -7.98 -13.37 21.50
CA ALA A 268 -6.78 -13.79 22.21
C ALA A 268 -6.01 -12.62 22.85
N SER A 269 -6.48 -11.38 22.66
CA SER A 269 -5.93 -10.19 23.30
C SER A 269 -6.72 -9.92 24.58
N GLY A 270 -6.02 -9.94 25.72
CA GLY A 270 -6.59 -9.65 27.04
C GLY A 270 -6.45 -8.19 27.44
#